data_AF-J9DRZ9-F1
#
_entry.id   AF-J9DRZ9-F1
#
_cell.length_a   1.000
_cell.length_b   1.000
_cell.length_c   1.000
_cell.angle_alpha   90.00
_cell.angle_beta   90.00
_cell.angle_gamma   90.00
#
_symmetry.space_group_name_H-M   'P 1'
#
loop_
_entity.id
_entity.type
_entity.pdbx_description
1 polymer ?
#
loop_
_entity_poly.entity_id
_entity_poly.type
_entity_poly.pdbx_seq_one_letter_code
_entity_poly.pdbx_strand_id
1 'polypeptide(L)' 'LEKQLQKSMKQQDNRKVCDLCVELGDEYRRVGDQHEALCYYRKGVEIAEKLKIYENAVFAHRAVAEILVDP' A
#
# COMPACT_ATOMS: atom_id res chain seq x y z
N LEU A 1 -11.86 -3.81 0.35
CA LEU A 1 -10.66 -3.56 1.18
C LEU A 1 -10.69 -2.20 1.89
N GLU A 2 -11.18 -1.12 1.26
CA GLU A 2 -11.20 0.24 1.86
C GLU A 2 -11.96 0.37 3.21
N LYS A 3 -13.13 -0.27 3.34
CA LYS A 3 -13.86 -0.31 4.63
C LYS A 3 -13.06 -1.01 5.74
N GLN A 4 -12.30 -2.05 5.38
CA GLN A 4 -11.44 -2.75 6.34
C GLN A 4 -10.23 -1.88 6.70
N LEU A 5 -9.67 -1.15 5.74
CA LEU A 5 -8.59 -0.19 5.98
C LEU A 5 -9.02 0.87 7.00
N GLN A 6 -10.18 1.50 6.81
CA GLN A 6 -10.70 2.49 7.77
C GLN A 6 -10.91 1.92 9.16
N LYS A 7 -11.38 0.67 9.26
CA LYS A 7 -11.55 -0.02 10.55
C LYS A 7 -10.19 -0.26 11.23
N SER A 8 -9.20 -0.78 10.49
CA SER A 8 -7.85 -1.05 11.00
C SER A 8 -7.14 0.24 11.42
N MET A 9 -7.32 1.34 10.68
CA MET A 9 -6.82 2.67 11.05
C MET A 9 -7.43 3.15 12.38
N LYS A 10 -8.74 2.96 12.58
CA LYS A 10 -9.39 3.29 13.86
C LYS A 10 -8.90 2.42 15.02
N GLN A 11 -8.52 1.19 14.74
CA GLN A 11 -7.99 0.25 15.74
C GLN A 11 -6.48 0.41 15.99
N GLN A 12 -5.82 1.35 15.30
CA GLN A 12 -4.36 1.51 15.29
C GLN A 12 -3.60 0.21 14.96
N ASP A 13 -4.24 -0.71 14.25
CA ASP A 13 -3.62 -1.94 13.76
C ASP A 13 -2.82 -1.62 12.50
N ASN A 14 -1.69 -0.96 12.71
CA ASN A 14 -0.93 -0.38 11.63
C ASN A 14 -0.29 -1.42 10.71
N ARG A 15 -0.05 -2.65 11.21
CA ARG A 15 0.40 -3.76 10.37
C ARG A 15 -0.67 -4.12 9.35
N LYS A 16 -1.92 -4.33 9.81
CA LYS A 16 -3.05 -4.55 8.88
C LYS A 16 -3.29 -3.38 7.95
N VAL A 17 -3.12 -2.14 8.41
CA VAL A 17 -3.26 -0.96 7.54
C VAL A 17 -2.23 -1.02 6.41
N CYS A 18 -1.00 -1.43 6.72
CA CYS A 18 0.06 -1.57 5.74
C CYS A 18 -0.22 -2.69 4.74
N ASP A 19 -0.64 -3.87 5.20
CA ASP A 19 -1.05 -4.99 4.34
C ASP A 19 -2.19 -4.59 3.38
N LEU A 20 -3.23 -3.95 3.93
CA LEU A 20 -4.39 -3.51 3.17
C LEU A 20 -4.06 -2.44 2.13
N CYS A 21 -3.08 -1.57 2.40
CA CYS A 21 -2.58 -0.61 1.41
C CYS A 21 -1.89 -1.32 0.23
N VAL A 22 -1.12 -2.37 0.49
CA VAL A 22 -0.48 -3.16 -0.59
C VAL A 22 -1.54 -3.89 -1.41
N GLU A 23 -2.51 -4.54 -0.76
CA GLU A 23 -3.59 -5.24 -1.46
C GLU A 23 -4.45 -4.30 -2.29
N LEU A 24 -4.80 -3.12 -1.77
CA LEU A 24 -5.51 -2.09 -2.54
C LEU A 24 -4.68 -1.62 -3.73
N GLY A 25 -3.39 -1.38 -3.54
CA GLY A 25 -2.49 -1.02 -4.63
C GLY A 25 -2.49 -2.07 -5.74
N ASP A 26 -2.43 -3.36 -5.38
CA ASP A 26 -2.47 -4.48 -6.33
C ASP A 26 -3.80 -4.55 -7.09
N GLU A 27 -4.93 -4.36 -6.40
CA GLU A 27 -6.26 -4.34 -7.03
C GLU A 27 -6.39 -3.17 -8.03
N TYR A 28 -5.98 -1.97 -7.65
CA TYR A 28 -6.00 -0.81 -8.55
C TYR A 28 -5.06 -0.99 -9.75
N ARG A 29 -3.89 -1.61 -9.53
CA ARG A 29 -2.96 -1.96 -10.60
C ARG A 29 -3.59 -2.96 -11.59
N ARG A 30 -4.31 -3.97 -11.09
CA ARG A 30 -4.99 -4.99 -11.94
C ARG A 30 -6.10 -4.41 -12.80
N VAL A 31 -6.82 -3.40 -12.31
CA VAL A 31 -7.86 -2.70 -13.10
C VAL A 31 -7.29 -1.64 -14.03
N GLY A 32 -5.97 -1.45 -14.05
CA GLY A 32 -5.26 -0.49 -14.91
C GLY A 32 -5.19 0.93 -14.35
N ASP A 33 -5.72 1.18 -13.15
CA ASP A 33 -5.61 2.47 -12.48
C ASP A 33 -4.29 2.56 -11.72
N GLN A 34 -3.24 2.87 -12.47
CA GLN A 34 -1.89 3.03 -11.92
C GLN A 34 -1.79 4.19 -10.94
N HIS A 35 -2.64 5.22 -11.06
CA HIS A 35 -2.58 6.40 -10.20
C HIS A 35 -3.05 6.07 -8.78
N GLU A 36 -4.22 5.45 -8.64
CA GLU A 36 -4.72 4.97 -7.34
C GLU A 36 -3.80 3.89 -6.77
N ALA A 37 -3.28 3.00 -7.61
CA ALA A 37 -2.32 1.98 -7.17
C ALA A 37 -1.10 2.61 -6.48
N LEU A 38 -0.48 3.59 -7.13
CA LEU A 38 0.66 4.34 -6.58
C LEU A 38 0.28 5.08 -5.28
N CYS A 39 -0.92 5.65 -5.20
CA CYS A 39 -1.39 6.34 -4.00
C CYS A 39 -1.42 5.39 -2.79
N TYR A 40 -2.01 4.20 -2.97
CA TYR A 40 -2.11 3.20 -1.92
C TYR A 40 -0.75 2.59 -1.54
N TYR A 41 0.12 2.28 -2.50
CA TYR A 41 1.46 1.78 -2.18
C TYR A 41 2.29 2.80 -1.40
N ARG A 42 2.28 4.08 -1.80
CA ARG A 42 3.00 5.15 -1.09
C ARG A 42 2.51 5.30 0.34
N LYS A 43 1.19 5.23 0.55
CA LYS A 43 0.59 5.28 1.89
C LYS A 43 1.03 4.09 2.75
N GLY A 44 1.10 2.90 2.16
CA GLY A 44 1.64 1.70 2.82
C GLY A 44 3.09 1.90 3.27
N VAL A 45 3.95 2.40 2.37
CA VAL A 45 5.37 2.70 2.65
C VAL A 45 5.51 3.70 3.79
N GLU A 46 4.81 4.83 3.76
CA GLU A 46 4.95 5.87 4.78
C GLU A 46 4.61 5.33 6.19
N ILE A 47 3.62 4.45 6.28
CA ILE A 47 3.22 3.79 7.54
C ILE A 47 4.26 2.75 7.96
N ALA A 48 4.75 1.94 7.01
CA ALA A 48 5.80 0.96 7.26
C ALA A 48 7.07 1.60 7.81
N GLU A 49 7.50 2.73 7.21
CA GLU A 49 8.69 3.48 7.63
C GLU A 49 8.52 4.08 9.03
N LYS A 50 7.37 4.73 9.29
CA LYS A 50 7.06 5.29 10.62
C LYS A 50 7.12 4.24 11.73
N LEU A 51 6.80 2.99 11.41
CA LEU A 51 6.71 1.90 12.38
C LEU A 51 7.88 0.93 12.33
N LYS A 52 8.84 1.18 11.43
CA LYS A 52 10.00 0.31 11.19
C LYS A 52 9.60 -1.14 10.84
N ILE A 53 8.49 -1.30 10.12
CA ILE A 53 7.97 -2.59 9.64
C ILE A 53 8.43 -2.77 8.18
N TYR A 54 9.70 -3.12 8.01
CA TYR A 54 10.36 -3.07 6.69
C TYR A 54 9.89 -4.14 5.71
N GLU A 55 9.35 -5.26 6.18
CA GLU A 55 8.86 -6.35 5.32
C GLU A 55 7.78 -5.86 4.34
N ASN A 56 6.84 -5.05 4.82
CA ASN A 56 5.75 -4.52 4.01
C ASN A 56 6.20 -3.41 3.05
N ALA A 57 7.20 -2.63 3.45
CA ALA A 57 7.78 -1.58 2.60
C ALA A 57 8.41 -2.18 1.33
N VAL A 58 9.06 -3.35 1.43
CA VAL A 58 9.74 -3.99 0.28
C VAL A 58 8.77 -4.30 -0.86
N PHE A 59 7.59 -4.86 -0.55
CA PHE A 59 6.58 -5.18 -1.57
C PHE A 59 6.02 -3.92 -2.25
N ALA A 60 5.70 -2.90 -1.44
CA ALA A 60 5.17 -1.64 -1.96
C ALA A 60 6.22 -0.89 -2.80
N HIS A 61 7.49 -0.84 -2.38
CA HIS A 61 8.56 -0.21 -3.14
C HIS A 61 8.79 -0.90 -4.49
N ARG A 62 8.76 -2.23 -4.52
CA ARG A 62 8.90 -2.99 -5.77
C ARG A 62 7.78 -2.65 -6.74
N ALA A 63 6.52 -2.63 -6.28
CA ALA A 63 5.38 -2.32 -7.12
C ALA A 63 5.41 -0.88 -7.65
N VAL A 64 5.83 0.09 -6.81
CA VAL A 64 6.05 1.48 -7.24
C VAL A 64 7.15 1.57 -8.30
N ALA A 65 8.26 0.86 -8.12
CA ALA A 65 9.35 0.85 -9.10
C ALA A 65 8.89 0.25 -10.45
N GLU A 66 8.13 -0.85 -10.43
CA GLU A 66 7.56 -1.46 -11.64
C GLU A 66 6.66 -0.48 -12.40
N ILE A 67 5.75 0.23 -11.70
CA ILE A 67 4.84 1.19 -12.33
C ILE A 67 5.59 2.40 -12.90
N LEU A 68 6.62 2.90 -12.20
CA LEU A 68 7.34 4.11 -12.63
C LEU A 68 8.38 3.87 -13.72
N VAL A 69 8.85 2.64 -13.88
CA VAL A 69 9.82 2.24 -14.93
C VAL A 69 9.11 1.94 -16.26
N ASP A 70 7.81 1.62 -16.23
CA ASP A 70 6.99 1.32 -17.41
C ASP A 70 5.84 2.36 -17.55
N PRO A 71 6.16 3.63 -17.93
CA PRO A 71 5.21 4.75 -18.00
C PRO A 71 4.28 4.74 -19.22
#